data_AF-A0A1G1H8X1-F1
#
_entry.id   AF-A0A1G1H8X1-F1
#
_cell.length_a   1.000
_cell.length_b   1.000
_cell.length_c   1.000
_cell.angle_alpha   90.00
_cell.angle_beta   90.00
_cell.angle_gamma   90.00
#
_symmetry.space_group_name_H-M   'P 1'
#
loop_
_entity.id
_entity.type
_entity.pdbx_description
1 polymer ?
#
loop_
_entity_poly.entity_id
_entity_poly.type
_entity_poly.pdbx_seq_one_letter_code
_entity_poly.pdbx_strand_id
1 'polypeptide(L)'
;MEGRKRRIIFLTFVFLGFMYLVISFVFGDLGLLTYSKLHDRKTLLENQIKEIEKENAALRSEVKSLKGNPFYREKYAREEFELAKPDEYIFRYDDR
;
A
#
# COMPACT_ATOMS: atom_id res chain seq x y z
N MET A 1 23.85 -20.42 -60.23
CA MET A 1 24.09 -19.84 -58.88
C MET A 1 22.84 -19.16 -58.27
N GLU A 2 21.70 -19.10 -58.94
CA GLU A 2 20.52 -18.33 -58.50
C GLU A 2 19.67 -19.02 -57.41
N GLY A 3 19.58 -20.36 -57.43
CA GLY A 3 18.81 -21.12 -56.44
C GLY A 3 19.36 -21.02 -55.00
N ARG A 4 20.68 -20.86 -54.85
CA ARG A 4 21.32 -20.67 -53.53
C ARG A 4 20.99 -19.29 -52.94
N LYS A 5 20.97 -18.24 -53.77
CA LYS A 5 20.63 -16.87 -53.35
C LYS A 5 19.18 -16.78 -52.88
N ARG A 6 18.23 -17.38 -53.61
CA ARG A 6 16.81 -17.44 -53.20
C ARG A 6 16.61 -18.15 -51.86
N ARG A 7 17.35 -19.24 -51.60
CA ARG A 7 17.26 -19.99 -50.35
C ARG A 7 17.80 -19.21 -49.15
N ILE A 8 18.88 -18.44 -49.34
CA ILE A 8 19.45 -17.56 -48.30
C ILE A 8 18.52 -16.38 -48.00
N ILE A 9 17.90 -15.78 -49.03
CA ILE A 9 16.91 -14.71 -48.84
C ILE A 9 15.69 -15.23 -48.06
N PHE A 10 15.22 -16.44 -48.38
CA PHE A 10 14.12 -17.05 -47.63
C PHE A 10 14.49 -17.33 -46.16
N LEU A 11 15.67 -17.91 -45.92
CA LEU A 11 16.16 -18.18 -44.56
C LEU A 11 16.35 -16.91 -43.73
N THR A 12 16.84 -15.83 -44.33
CA THR A 12 16.99 -14.54 -43.64
C THR A 12 15.64 -13.93 -43.27
N PHE A 13 14.63 -14.01 -44.14
CA PHE A 13 13.26 -13.57 -43.82
C PHE A 13 12.64 -14.40 -42.69
N VAL A 14 12.80 -15.73 -42.72
CA VAL A 14 12.31 -16.62 -41.65
C VAL A 14 13.00 -16.31 -40.33
N PHE A 15 14.32 -16.10 -40.35
CA PHE A 15 15.09 -15.75 -39.16
C PHE A 15 14.66 -14.39 -38.59
N LEU A 16 14.43 -13.39 -39.45
CA LEU A 16 13.97 -12.06 -39.01
C LEU A 16 12.59 -12.14 -38.36
N GLY A 17 11.67 -12.90 -38.94
CA GLY A 17 10.33 -13.11 -38.39
C GLY A 17 10.37 -13.87 -37.05
N PHE A 18 11.24 -14.88 -36.94
CA PHE A 18 11.45 -15.59 -35.69
C PHE A 18 12.03 -14.67 -34.60
N MET A 19 13.02 -13.85 -34.94
CA MET A 19 13.62 -12.89 -34.01
C MET A 19 12.59 -11.85 -33.54
N TYR A 20 11.72 -11.37 -34.44
CA TYR A 20 10.62 -10.48 -34.11
C TYR A 20 9.63 -11.12 -33.13
N LEU A 21 9.26 -12.39 -33.34
CA LEU A 21 8.40 -13.13 -32.41
C LEU A 21 9.05 -13.29 -31.03
N VAL A 22 10.34 -13.63 -30.97
CA VAL A 22 11.06 -13.76 -29.69
C VAL A 22 11.10 -12.43 -28.95
N ILE A 23 11.40 -11.32 -29.64
CA ILE A 23 11.39 -9.98 -29.03
C ILE A 23 9.99 -9.61 -28.58
N SER A 24 8.97 -9.81 -29.40
CA SER A 24 7.58 -9.53 -29.03
C SER A 24 7.09 -10.41 -27.87
N PHE A 25 7.62 -11.62 -27.71
CA PHE A 25 7.28 -12.50 -26.60
C PHE A 25 7.98 -12.09 -25.30
N VAL A 26 9.24 -11.62 -25.39
CA VAL A 26 10.02 -11.14 -24.24
C VAL A 26 9.59 -9.75 -23.78
N PHE A 27 9.30 -8.85 -24.73
CA PHE A 27 8.96 -7.44 -24.49
C PHE A 27 7.46 -7.12 -24.60
N GLY A 28 6.62 -8.04 -25.08
CA GLY A 28 5.18 -7.84 -25.15
C GLY A 28 4.51 -7.88 -23.77
N ASP A 29 3.23 -7.53 -23.72
CA ASP A 29 2.45 -7.34 -22.48
C ASP A 29 2.41 -8.57 -21.54
N LEU A 30 2.73 -9.78 -22.03
CA LEU A 30 2.85 -11.01 -21.25
C LEU A 30 4.29 -11.36 -20.80
N GLY A 31 5.28 -10.50 -21.07
CA GLY A 31 6.69 -10.76 -20.84
C GLY A 31 7.06 -10.91 -19.35
N LEU A 32 8.02 -11.79 -19.08
CA LEU A 32 8.58 -12.11 -17.75
C LEU A 32 9.00 -10.87 -16.94
N LEU A 33 9.39 -9.79 -17.63
CA LEU A 33 9.76 -8.51 -17.03
C LEU A 33 8.59 -7.86 -16.28
N THR A 34 7.38 -7.95 -16.81
CA THR A 34 6.17 -7.40 -16.19
C THR A 34 5.77 -8.24 -14.98
N TYR A 35 5.92 -9.57 -15.07
CA TYR A 35 5.68 -10.48 -13.96
C TYR A 35 6.62 -10.21 -12.77
N SER A 36 7.92 -10.00 -13.02
CA SER A 36 8.89 -9.67 -11.96
C SER A 36 8.54 -8.34 -11.29
N LYS A 37 8.26 -7.29 -12.08
CA LYS A 37 7.87 -5.98 -11.53
C LYS A 37 6.59 -6.06 -10.71
N LEU A 38 5.61 -6.85 -11.15
CA LEU A 38 4.35 -7.01 -10.43
C LEU A 38 4.54 -7.80 -9.13
N HIS A 39 5.41 -8.82 -9.14
CA HIS A 39 5.77 -9.56 -7.94
C HIS A 39 6.46 -8.67 -6.91
N ASP A 40 7.43 -7.85 -7.34
CA ASP A 40 8.13 -6.91 -6.46
C ASP A 40 7.21 -5.83 -5.88
N ARG A 41 6.25 -5.34 -6.68
CA ARG A 41 5.23 -4.40 -6.18
C ARG A 41 4.32 -5.05 -5.15
N LYS A 42 3.94 -6.31 -5.37
CA LYS A 42 3.09 -7.07 -4.43
C LYS A 42 3.80 -7.28 -3.11
N THR A 43 5.06 -7.72 -3.12
CA THR A 43 5.84 -7.93 -1.89
C THR A 43 6.10 -6.64 -1.14
N LEU A 44 6.36 -5.53 -1.83
CA LEU A 44 6.49 -4.21 -1.22
C LEU A 44 5.20 -3.78 -0.50
N LEU A 45 4.05 -3.90 -1.18
CA LEU A 45 2.75 -3.55 -0.59
C LEU A 45 2.40 -4.43 0.62
N GLU A 46 2.67 -5.73 0.55
CA GLU A 46 2.46 -6.65 1.69
C GLU A 46 3.33 -6.28 2.89
N ASN A 47 4.57 -5.86 2.65
CA ASN A 47 5.46 -5.39 3.73
C ASN A 47 4.98 -4.07 4.33
N GLN A 48 4.52 -3.12 3.50
CA GLN A 48 3.95 -1.86 3.98
C GLN A 48 2.69 -2.10 4.83
N ILE A 49 1.82 -3.02 4.42
CA ILE A 49 0.64 -3.39 5.22
C ILE A 49 1.06 -3.91 6.59
N LYS A 50 2.03 -4.85 6.64
CA LYS A 50 2.53 -5.39 7.92
C LYS A 50 3.15 -4.33 8.81
N GLU A 51 3.89 -3.39 8.23
CA GLU A 51 4.50 -2.29 8.98
C GLU A 51 3.45 -1.37 9.58
N ILE A 52 2.46 -0.96 8.78
CA ILE A 52 1.34 -0.11 9.21
C ILE A 52 0.48 -0.83 10.25
N GLU A 53 0.23 -2.13 10.11
CA GLU A 53 -0.50 -2.93 11.09
C GLU A 53 0.23 -2.99 12.43
N LYS A 54 1.55 -3.18 12.40
CA LYS A 54 2.39 -3.18 13.61
C LYS A 54 2.37 -1.82 14.30
N GLU A 55 2.48 -0.73 13.53
CA GLU A 55 2.41 0.63 14.05
C GLU A 55 1.02 0.93 14.64
N ASN A 56 -0.05 0.54 13.95
CA ASN A 56 -1.41 0.64 14.47
C ASN A 56 -1.61 -0.14 15.77
N ALA A 57 -1.05 -1.35 15.86
CA ALA A 57 -1.15 -2.15 17.07
C ALA A 57 -0.42 -1.48 18.25
N ALA A 58 0.76 -0.91 18.01
CA ALA A 58 1.52 -0.16 19.01
C ALA A 58 0.76 1.09 19.46
N LEU A 59 0.28 1.92 18.51
CA LEU A 59 -0.50 3.11 18.80
C LEU A 59 -1.82 2.79 19.52
N ARG A 60 -2.50 1.69 19.17
CA ARG A 60 -3.71 1.25 19.88
C ARG A 60 -3.41 0.82 21.31
N SER A 61 -2.27 0.18 21.54
CA SER A 61 -1.81 -0.18 22.89
C SER A 61 -1.54 1.08 23.72
N GLU A 62 -0.87 2.07 23.13
CA GLU A 62 -0.59 3.36 23.74
C GLU A 62 -1.88 4.17 24.00
N VAL A 63 -2.80 4.23 23.05
CA VAL A 63 -4.11 4.84 23.25
C VAL A 63 -4.89 4.10 24.33
N LYS A 64 -4.78 2.78 24.44
CA LYS A 64 -5.45 2.00 25.49
C LYS A 64 -4.83 2.27 26.86
N SER A 65 -3.52 2.41 26.97
CA SER A 65 -2.87 2.78 28.23
C SER A 65 -3.20 4.21 28.64
N LEU A 66 -3.31 5.14 27.68
CA LEU A 66 -3.71 6.53 27.91
C LEU A 66 -5.21 6.68 28.24
N LYS A 67 -6.11 6.03 27.48
CA LYS A 67 -7.57 6.04 27.72
C LYS A 67 -8.00 5.22 28.93
N GLY A 68 -7.19 4.23 29.32
CA GLY A 68 -7.41 3.43 30.52
C GLY A 68 -7.25 4.23 31.81
N ASN A 69 -6.68 5.43 31.75
CA ASN A 69 -6.54 6.31 32.89
C ASN A 69 -7.89 6.99 33.18
N PRO A 70 -8.55 6.72 34.34
CA PRO A 70 -9.84 7.31 34.69
C PRO A 70 -9.85 8.84 34.59
N PHE A 71 -8.70 9.45 34.84
CA PHE A 71 -8.49 10.89 34.74
C PHE A 71 -8.76 11.45 33.34
N TYR A 72 -8.38 10.75 32.26
CA TYR A 72 -8.59 11.25 30.89
C TYR A 72 -10.06 11.18 30.50
N ARG A 73 -10.77 10.14 30.94
CA ARG A 73 -12.22 10.01 30.75
C ARG A 73 -13.00 11.06 31.53
N GLU A 74 -12.60 11.31 32.78
CA GLU A 74 -13.19 12.35 33.63
C GLU A 74 -12.92 13.75 33.07
N LYS A 75 -11.69 14.01 32.61
CA LYS A 75 -11.34 15.26 31.93
C LYS A 75 -12.15 15.48 30.65
N TYR A 76 -12.26 14.47 29.79
CA TYR A 76 -13.06 14.55 28.57
C TYR A 76 -14.55 14.78 28.86
N ALA A 77 -15.11 14.12 29.88
CA ALA A 77 -16.51 14.35 30.30
C ALA A 77 -16.74 15.77 30.85
N ARG A 78 -15.78 16.32 31.59
CA ARG A 78 -15.83 17.68 32.14
C ARG A 78 -15.66 18.76 31.06
N GLU A 79 -14.79 18.54 30.07
CA GLU A 79 -14.49 19.53 29.02
C GLU A 79 -15.51 19.53 27.87
N GLU A 80 -15.90 18.36 27.35
CA GLU A 80 -16.81 18.27 26.18
C GLU A 80 -18.29 18.25 26.55
N PHE A 81 -18.64 17.69 27.70
CA PHE A 81 -20.04 17.53 28.11
C PHE A 81 -20.41 18.38 29.32
N GLU A 82 -19.47 19.19 29.85
CA GLU A 82 -19.63 19.96 31.09
C GLU A 82 -20.17 19.13 32.26
N LEU A 83 -19.92 17.82 32.27
CA LEU A 83 -20.46 16.92 33.29
C LEU A 83 -19.64 17.03 34.57
N ALA A 84 -20.32 17.27 35.68
CA ALA A 84 -19.76 17.22 37.03
C ALA A 84 -20.21 15.94 37.75
N LYS A 85 -19.47 15.51 38.77
CA LYS A 85 -19.95 14.41 39.62
C LYS A 85 -21.24 14.83 40.36
N PRO A 86 -22.06 13.87 40.85
CA PRO A 86 -23.33 14.19 41.53
C PRO A 86 -23.18 15.12 42.75
N ASP A 87 -21.97 15.23 43.31
CA ASP A 87 -21.59 16.03 44.47
C ASP A 87 -20.83 17.33 44.11
N GLU A 88 -20.69 17.67 42.83
CA GLU A 88 -19.96 18.86 42.35
C GLU A 88 -20.90 19.89 41.70
N TYR A 89 -20.64 21.19 41.93
CA TYR A 89 -21.43 22.31 41.38
C TYR A 89 -20.70 22.98 40.20
N ILE A 90 -21.41 23.23 39.10
CA ILE A 90 -20.89 23.95 37.93
C ILE A 90 -21.21 25.44 38.10
N PHE A 91 -20.17 26.26 38.25
CA PHE A 91 -20.31 27.72 38.31
C PHE A 91 -20.15 28.30 36.90
N ARG A 92 -21.25 28.77 36.30
CA ARG A 92 -21.20 29.57 35.07
C ARG A 92 -21.28 31.04 35.45
N TYR A 93 -20.28 31.83 35.04
CA TYR A 93 -20.28 33.28 35.21
C TYR A 93 -20.85 33.90 33.92
N ASP A 94 -21.90 34.71 34.08
CA ASP A 94 -22.48 35.52 32.99
C ASP A 94 -21.67 36.81 32.92
N ASP A 95 -20.77 36.93 31.94
CA ASP A 95 -20.04 38.17 31.68
C ASP A 95 -21.03 39.19 31.09
N ARG A 96 -21.61 40.01 31.96
CA ARG A 96 -22.30 41.25 31.59
C ARG A 96 -21.33 42.43 31.58
#